data_AF-A0A9D8EJF3-F1
#
_entry.id   AF-A0A9D8EJF3-F1
#
_cell.length_a   1.000
_cell.length_b   1.000
_cell.length_c   1.000
_cell.angle_alpha   90.00
_cell.angle_beta   90.00
_cell.angle_gamma   90.00
#
_symmetry.space_group_name_H-M   'P 1'
#
loop_
_entity.id
_entity.type
_entity.pdbx_description
1 polymer ?
#
loop_
_entity_poly.entity_id
_entity_poly.type
_entity_poly.pdbx_seq_one_letter_code
_entity_poly.pdbx_strand_id
1 'polypeptide(L)'
;MLLTSIPGPSYAGTITTALATIFTSARWIVILHAVIGEIAVLTYLWIIAELINNQKNSLARIKWVSFGGVVLFFLNWFLSGYYYIVYYERFAEPAIENTSLMWVNSIIMEVKVNIFKFLPILALFVFVLMYSLPEWFSNMKMPRKPVYAICILNVFLGFIMVGFGYLVSATIRANLGK
;
A
#
# COMPACT_ATOMS: atom_id res chain seq x y z
N MET A 1 -41.95 45.80 -9.35
CA MET A 1 -42.08 45.04 -8.08
C MET A 1 -42.65 43.67 -8.48
N LEU A 2 -41.97 42.53 -8.51
CA LEU A 2 -40.69 42.02 -7.98
C LEU A 2 -40.11 41.07 -9.05
N LEU A 3 -38.87 41.29 -9.49
CA LEU A 3 -38.09 40.27 -10.20
C LEU A 3 -37.45 39.36 -9.14
N THR A 4 -38.08 38.24 -8.83
CA THR A 4 -37.47 37.19 -8.01
C THR A 4 -36.46 36.43 -8.86
N SER A 5 -35.18 36.61 -8.56
CA SER A 5 -34.06 35.83 -9.09
C SER A 5 -34.26 34.35 -8.81
N ILE A 6 -34.37 33.54 -9.86
CA ILE A 6 -34.28 32.07 -9.78
C ILE A 6 -32.84 31.73 -9.37
N PRO A 7 -32.59 31.07 -8.23
CA PRO A 7 -31.24 30.65 -7.88
C PRO A 7 -30.79 29.59 -8.89
N GLY A 8 -29.78 29.92 -9.70
CA GLY A 8 -29.14 28.94 -10.58
C GLY A 8 -28.48 27.83 -9.76
N PRO A 9 -28.38 26.60 -10.29
CA PRO A 9 -27.72 25.50 -9.60
C PRO A 9 -26.27 25.89 -9.29
N SER A 10 -25.88 25.81 -8.03
CA SER A 10 -24.52 26.09 -7.59
C SER A 10 -23.60 24.96 -8.05
N TYR A 11 -23.06 25.08 -9.27
CA TYR A 11 -22.14 24.11 -9.88
C TYR A 11 -20.95 23.75 -8.97
N ALA A 12 -20.54 24.67 -8.11
CA ALA A 12 -19.50 24.43 -7.10
C ALA A 12 -19.85 23.30 -6.13
N GLY A 13 -21.11 23.19 -5.69
CA GLY A 13 -21.55 22.14 -4.75
C GLY A 13 -21.70 20.77 -5.40
N THR A 14 -22.01 20.71 -6.70
CA THR A 14 -22.16 19.47 -7.46
C THR A 14 -20.81 18.83 -7.79
N ILE A 15 -19.76 19.64 -8.04
CA ILE A 15 -18.41 19.13 -8.31
C ILE A 15 -17.76 18.57 -7.04
N THR A 16 -17.86 19.26 -5.89
CA THR A 16 -17.34 18.74 -4.61
C THR A 16 -18.05 17.47 -4.18
N THR A 17 -19.36 17.38 -4.34
CA THR A 17 -20.13 16.17 -4.01
C THR A 17 -19.84 15.02 -4.97
N ALA A 18 -19.68 15.28 -6.28
CA ALA A 18 -19.29 14.26 -7.25
C ALA A 18 -17.87 13.73 -6.98
N LEU A 19 -16.89 14.61 -6.74
CA LEU A 19 -15.53 14.21 -6.38
C LEU A 19 -15.51 13.42 -5.07
N ALA A 20 -16.23 13.88 -4.03
CA ALA A 20 -16.37 13.14 -2.79
C ALA A 20 -16.94 11.75 -3.03
N THR A 21 -18.02 11.62 -3.81
CA THR A 21 -18.67 10.34 -4.12
C THR A 21 -17.76 9.39 -4.91
N ILE A 22 -16.95 9.93 -5.83
CA ILE A 22 -15.95 9.17 -6.60
C ILE A 22 -14.88 8.65 -5.65
N PHE A 23 -14.25 9.52 -4.84
CA PHE A 23 -13.18 9.13 -3.91
C PHE A 23 -13.66 8.27 -2.74
N THR A 24 -14.95 8.27 -2.40
CA THR A 24 -15.56 7.38 -1.40
C THR A 24 -16.21 6.13 -1.99
N SER A 25 -16.00 5.81 -3.26
CA SER A 25 -16.50 4.54 -3.80
C SER A 25 -15.52 3.40 -3.56
N ALA A 26 -16.04 2.21 -3.28
CA ALA A 26 -15.24 1.00 -3.02
C ALA A 26 -14.18 0.75 -4.11
N ARG A 27 -14.53 0.98 -5.38
CA ARG A 27 -13.66 0.74 -6.53
C ARG A 27 -12.40 1.60 -6.50
N TRP A 28 -12.54 2.90 -6.24
CA TRP A 28 -11.42 3.82 -6.22
C TRP A 28 -10.50 3.57 -5.03
N ILE A 29 -11.04 3.23 -3.86
CA ILE A 29 -10.26 2.85 -2.69
C ILE A 29 -9.47 1.57 -2.97
N VAL A 30 -10.07 0.59 -3.68
CA VAL A 30 -9.38 -0.63 -4.09
C VAL A 30 -8.16 -0.31 -4.98
N ILE A 31 -8.36 0.53 -5.98
CA ILE A 31 -7.28 0.91 -6.91
C ILE A 31 -6.19 1.70 -6.17
N LEU A 32 -6.58 2.69 -5.35
CA LEU A 32 -5.63 3.57 -4.67
C LEU A 32 -4.75 2.79 -3.69
N HIS A 33 -5.31 1.92 -2.85
CA HIS A 33 -4.47 1.17 -1.92
C HIS A 33 -3.52 0.21 -2.65
N ALA A 34 -3.99 -0.46 -3.71
CA ALA A 34 -3.15 -1.35 -4.51
C ALA A 34 -1.97 -0.58 -5.14
N VAL A 35 -2.24 0.53 -5.84
CA VAL A 35 -1.20 1.34 -6.50
C VAL A 35 -0.24 1.96 -5.48
N ILE A 36 -0.75 2.51 -4.37
CA ILE A 36 0.09 3.11 -3.32
C ILE A 36 0.97 2.03 -2.67
N GLY A 37 0.42 0.84 -2.43
CA GLY A 37 1.18 -0.29 -1.91
C GLY A 37 2.31 -0.73 -2.85
N GLU A 38 2.05 -0.81 -4.16
CA GLU A 38 3.07 -1.14 -5.15
C GLU A 38 4.16 -0.07 -5.24
N ILE A 39 3.78 1.21 -5.27
CA ILE A 39 4.76 2.31 -5.28
C ILE A 39 5.59 2.26 -3.99
N ALA A 40 4.99 1.98 -2.83
CA ALA A 40 5.72 1.79 -1.58
C ALA A 40 6.78 0.68 -1.72
N VAL A 41 6.41 -0.49 -2.25
CA VAL A 41 7.35 -1.60 -2.50
C VAL A 41 8.50 -1.19 -3.44
N LEU A 42 8.20 -0.45 -4.50
CA LEU A 42 9.20 0.04 -5.45
C LEU A 42 10.22 1.00 -4.82
N THR A 43 9.83 1.78 -3.80
CA THR A 43 10.81 2.59 -3.04
C THR A 43 11.87 1.74 -2.35
N TYR A 44 11.52 0.56 -1.83
CA TYR A 44 12.49 -0.35 -1.20
C TYR A 44 13.35 -1.06 -2.24
N LEU A 45 12.80 -1.36 -3.41
CA LEU A 45 13.58 -1.84 -4.55
C LEU A 45 14.60 -0.79 -5.01
N TRP A 46 14.22 0.49 -5.04
CA TRP A 46 15.15 1.60 -5.29
C TRP A 46 16.27 1.61 -4.25
N ILE A 47 15.93 1.56 -2.96
CA ILE A 47 16.94 1.56 -1.88
C ILE A 47 17.94 0.41 -2.09
N ILE A 48 17.50 -0.79 -2.44
CA ILE A 48 18.39 -1.92 -2.77
C ILE A 48 19.36 -1.53 -3.90
N ALA A 49 18.88 -0.93 -4.98
CA ALA A 49 19.72 -0.50 -6.10
C ALA A 49 20.77 0.55 -5.67
N GLU A 50 20.38 1.50 -4.82
CA GLU A 50 21.30 2.50 -4.24
C GLU A 50 22.38 1.86 -3.36
N LEU A 51 21.98 0.89 -2.52
CA LEU A 51 22.91 0.16 -1.65
C LEU A 51 23.97 -0.62 -2.44
N ILE A 52 23.59 -1.18 -3.60
CA ILE A 52 24.48 -1.92 -4.50
C ILE A 52 25.41 -0.96 -5.25
N ASN A 53 24.88 0.15 -5.79
CA ASN A 53 25.64 1.06 -6.67
C ASN A 53 26.64 1.94 -5.90
N ASN A 54 26.41 2.21 -4.61
CA ASN A 54 27.35 2.89 -3.72
C ASN A 54 27.91 4.24 -4.24
N GLN A 55 27.04 5.11 -4.74
CA GLN A 55 27.46 6.43 -5.23
C GLN A 55 27.72 7.44 -4.09
N LYS A 56 28.52 8.49 -4.37
CA LYS A 56 28.92 9.53 -3.40
C LYS A 56 27.74 10.23 -2.68
N ASN A 57 26.56 10.30 -3.29
CA ASN A 57 25.34 10.92 -2.70
C ASN A 57 24.24 9.90 -2.35
N SER A 58 24.56 8.60 -2.33
CA SER A 58 23.58 7.53 -2.15
C SER A 58 22.85 7.62 -0.80
N LEU A 59 23.56 7.97 0.29
CA LEU A 59 22.95 8.03 1.63
C LEU A 59 21.82 9.06 1.75
N ALA A 60 22.00 10.26 1.16
CA ALA A 60 20.96 11.29 1.20
C ALA A 60 19.70 10.86 0.44
N ARG A 61 19.89 10.22 -0.74
CA ARG A 61 18.77 9.68 -1.52
C ARG A 61 18.07 8.54 -0.78
N ILE A 62 18.82 7.60 -0.19
CA ILE A 62 18.25 6.52 0.60
C ILE A 62 17.43 7.06 1.77
N LYS A 63 17.87 8.12 2.46
CA LYS A 63 17.10 8.76 3.54
C LYS A 63 15.76 9.30 3.05
N TRP A 64 15.76 10.05 1.94
CA TRP A 64 14.53 10.61 1.37
C TRP A 64 13.58 9.53 0.83
N VAL A 65 14.13 8.54 0.13
CA VAL A 65 13.34 7.42 -0.43
C VAL A 65 12.78 6.54 0.69
N SER A 66 13.54 6.26 1.75
CA SER A 66 13.03 5.49 2.91
C SER A 66 11.95 6.24 3.67
N PHE A 67 12.08 7.57 3.84
CA PHE A 67 11.01 8.38 4.40
C PHE A 67 9.74 8.32 3.53
N GLY A 68 9.87 8.49 2.21
CA GLY A 68 8.76 8.36 1.27
C GLY A 68 8.10 6.97 1.33
N GLY A 69 8.90 5.91 1.41
CA GLY A 69 8.43 4.54 1.56
C GLY A 69 7.62 4.31 2.84
N VAL A 70 8.06 4.88 3.97
CA VAL A 70 7.29 4.86 5.23
C VAL A 70 5.94 5.54 5.04
N VAL A 71 5.93 6.78 4.53
CA VAL A 71 4.70 7.55 4.32
C VAL A 71 3.72 6.78 3.42
N LEU A 72 4.21 6.21 2.33
CA LEU A 72 3.39 5.43 1.39
C LEU A 72 2.85 4.15 2.03
N PHE A 73 3.66 3.41 2.80
CA PHE A 73 3.16 2.21 3.49
C PHE A 73 2.12 2.54 4.55
N PHE A 74 2.28 3.60 5.34
CA PHE A 74 1.26 4.03 6.28
C PHE A 74 0.00 4.52 5.56
N LEU A 75 0.13 5.25 4.46
CA LEU A 75 -1.02 5.68 3.66
C LEU A 75 -1.78 4.48 3.08
N ASN A 76 -1.07 3.49 2.54
CA ASN A 76 -1.66 2.22 2.11
C ASN A 76 -2.32 1.48 3.28
N TRP A 77 -1.69 1.51 4.46
CA TRP A 77 -2.20 0.88 5.67
C TRP A 77 -3.55 1.46 6.08
N PHE A 78 -3.67 2.79 6.11
CA PHE A 78 -4.92 3.49 6.39
C PHE A 78 -5.98 3.25 5.32
N LEU A 79 -5.63 3.36 4.04
CA LEU A 79 -6.58 3.17 2.94
C LEU A 79 -7.14 1.74 2.90
N SER A 80 -6.28 0.72 3.05
CA SER A 80 -6.76 -0.67 3.05
C SER A 80 -7.51 -0.99 4.34
N GLY A 81 -7.10 -0.42 5.49
CA GLY A 81 -7.85 -0.57 6.75
C GLY A 81 -9.25 0.04 6.67
N TYR A 82 -9.37 1.23 6.07
CA TYR A 82 -10.66 1.84 5.79
C TYR A 82 -11.50 0.98 4.84
N TYR A 83 -10.90 0.45 3.77
CA TYR A 83 -11.59 -0.47 2.86
C TYR A 83 -12.12 -1.70 3.60
N TYR A 84 -11.28 -2.28 4.45
CA TYR A 84 -11.59 -3.48 5.23
C TYR A 84 -12.82 -3.26 6.11
N ILE A 85 -12.84 -2.18 6.89
CA ILE A 85 -13.94 -1.90 7.83
C ILE A 85 -15.24 -1.51 7.10
N VAL A 86 -15.15 -0.74 6.02
CA VAL A 86 -16.35 -0.11 5.41
C VAL A 86 -16.97 -0.97 4.32
N TYR A 87 -16.16 -1.68 3.52
CA TYR A 87 -16.64 -2.38 2.32
C TYR A 87 -16.37 -3.89 2.32
N TYR A 88 -15.28 -4.35 2.93
CA TYR A 88 -14.91 -5.76 2.84
C TYR A 88 -15.98 -6.65 3.50
N GLU A 89 -16.35 -6.38 4.75
CA GLU A 89 -17.36 -7.16 5.48
C GLU A 89 -18.74 -7.16 4.79
N ARG A 90 -19.09 -6.05 4.12
CA ARG A 90 -20.41 -5.90 3.49
C ARG A 90 -20.51 -6.54 2.11
N PHE A 91 -19.42 -6.58 1.35
CA PHE A 91 -19.45 -6.93 -0.07
C PHE A 91 -18.46 -8.03 -0.44
N ALA A 92 -17.21 -7.93 0.02
CA ALA A 92 -16.15 -8.84 -0.40
C ALA A 92 -16.18 -10.16 0.36
N GLU A 93 -16.40 -10.13 1.67
CA GLU A 93 -16.46 -11.31 2.52
C GLU A 93 -17.59 -12.27 2.12
N PRO A 94 -18.86 -11.83 1.95
CA PRO A 94 -19.92 -12.73 1.48
C PRO A 94 -19.62 -13.32 0.09
N ALA A 95 -18.97 -12.55 -0.79
CA ALA A 95 -18.60 -13.04 -2.11
C ALA A 95 -17.52 -14.15 -2.05
N ILE A 96 -16.62 -14.07 -1.06
CA ILE A 96 -15.56 -15.06 -0.80
C ILE A 96 -16.13 -16.34 -0.17
N GLU A 97 -17.04 -16.20 0.79
CA GLU A 97 -17.69 -17.33 1.47
C GLU A 97 -18.52 -18.18 0.51
N ASN A 98 -19.12 -17.56 -0.50
CA ASN A 98 -19.89 -18.24 -1.54
C ASN A 98 -19.03 -19.02 -2.56
N THR A 99 -17.70 -19.06 -2.39
CA THR A 99 -16.80 -19.79 -3.30
C THR A 99 -16.55 -21.23 -2.83
N SER A 100 -16.41 -22.15 -3.79
CA SER A 100 -16.03 -23.55 -3.51
C SER A 100 -14.63 -23.71 -2.89
N LEU A 101 -13.81 -22.65 -2.94
CA LEU A 101 -12.43 -22.60 -2.41
C LEU A 101 -12.32 -21.72 -1.16
N MET A 102 -13.38 -21.62 -0.35
CA MET A 102 -13.40 -20.82 0.88
C MET A 102 -12.20 -21.11 1.81
N TRP A 103 -11.81 -22.37 1.97
CA TRP A 103 -10.67 -22.76 2.82
C TRP A 103 -9.34 -22.13 2.35
N VAL A 104 -9.14 -22.02 1.04
CA VAL A 104 -7.95 -21.37 0.44
C VAL A 104 -7.96 -19.89 0.76
N ASN A 105 -9.11 -19.23 0.54
CA ASN A 105 -9.25 -17.81 0.79
C ASN A 105 -9.06 -17.47 2.27
N SER A 106 -9.53 -18.31 3.19
CA SER A 106 -9.34 -18.13 4.63
C SER A 106 -7.86 -18.09 5.03
N ILE A 107 -7.08 -19.10 4.60
CA ILE A 107 -5.62 -19.15 4.85
C ILE A 107 -4.93 -17.94 4.23
N ILE A 108 -5.23 -17.63 2.96
CA ILE A 108 -4.62 -16.49 2.27
C ILE A 108 -4.93 -15.18 3.01
N MET A 109 -6.17 -14.96 3.43
CA MET A 109 -6.57 -13.75 4.13
C MET A 109 -5.89 -13.62 5.50
N GLU A 110 -5.76 -14.70 6.26
CA GLU A 110 -5.05 -14.69 7.55
C GLU A 110 -3.57 -14.33 7.37
N VAL A 111 -2.89 -14.95 6.40
CA VAL A 111 -1.48 -14.66 6.10
C VAL A 111 -1.33 -13.21 5.62
N LYS A 112 -2.20 -12.75 4.72
CA LYS A 112 -2.21 -11.36 4.22
C LYS A 112 -2.31 -10.36 5.35
N VAL A 113 -3.25 -10.54 6.27
CA VAL A 113 -3.47 -9.61 7.40
C VAL A 113 -2.20 -9.51 8.24
N ASN A 114 -1.50 -10.61 8.47
CA ASN A 114 -0.24 -10.59 9.22
C ASN A 114 0.87 -9.86 8.45
N ILE A 115 1.10 -10.20 7.18
CA ILE A 115 2.12 -9.52 6.35
C ILE A 115 1.83 -8.02 6.25
N PHE A 116 0.57 -7.65 6.04
CA PHE A 116 0.13 -6.26 5.90
C PHE A 116 0.47 -5.41 7.13
N LYS A 117 0.35 -5.95 8.35
CA LYS A 117 0.75 -5.27 9.59
C LYS A 117 2.27 -5.08 9.69
N PHE A 118 3.07 -6.01 9.16
CA PHE A 118 4.52 -5.96 9.28
C PHE A 118 5.19 -4.99 8.30
N LEU A 119 4.66 -4.82 7.08
CA LEU A 119 5.24 -3.93 6.06
C LEU A 119 5.53 -2.50 6.55
N PRO A 120 4.59 -1.75 7.15
CA PRO A 120 4.87 -0.40 7.66
C PRO A 120 5.88 -0.39 8.82
N ILE A 121 5.94 -1.45 9.63
CA ILE A 121 6.91 -1.58 10.73
C ILE A 121 8.33 -1.80 10.18
N LEU A 122 8.49 -2.72 9.22
CA LEU A 122 9.77 -2.98 8.55
C LEU A 122 10.24 -1.73 7.79
N ALA A 123 9.32 -1.04 7.14
CA ALA A 123 9.56 0.23 6.47
C ALA A 123 10.12 1.29 7.43
N LEU A 124 9.47 1.48 8.58
CA LEU A 124 9.89 2.39 9.63
C LEU A 124 11.26 1.99 10.18
N PHE A 125 11.51 0.70 10.35
CA PHE A 125 12.78 0.18 10.83
C PHE A 125 13.94 0.53 9.88
N VAL A 126 13.75 0.38 8.56
CA VAL A 126 14.74 0.84 7.56
C VAL A 126 14.99 2.34 7.70
N PHE A 127 13.94 3.16 7.77
CA PHE A 127 14.08 4.60 7.89
C PHE A 127 14.87 5.01 9.15
N VAL A 128 14.54 4.42 10.30
CA VAL A 128 15.25 4.68 11.57
C VAL A 128 16.73 4.27 11.46
N LEU A 129 17.03 3.11 10.88
CA LEU A 129 18.42 2.68 10.68
C LEU A 129 19.20 3.66 9.78
N MET A 130 18.57 4.20 8.73
CA MET A 130 19.20 5.18 7.84
C MET A 130 19.46 6.52 8.52
N TYR A 131 18.56 6.94 9.43
CA TYR A 131 18.66 8.23 10.09
C TYR A 131 19.59 8.20 11.30
N SER A 132 19.48 7.16 12.14
CA SER A 132 20.19 7.04 13.42
C SER A 132 21.62 6.56 13.28
N LEU A 133 21.96 5.84 12.20
CA LEU A 133 23.27 5.20 12.04
C LEU A 133 23.95 5.57 10.71
N PRO A 134 24.18 6.87 10.42
CA PRO A 134 24.80 7.30 9.18
C PRO A 134 26.29 6.90 9.08
N GLU A 135 26.99 6.81 10.21
CA GLU A 135 28.42 6.46 10.28
C GLU A 135 28.69 5.00 9.92
N TRP A 136 27.67 4.15 10.06
CA TRP A 136 27.72 2.78 9.56
C TRP A 136 27.93 2.80 8.05
N PHE A 137 27.28 3.72 7.32
CA PHE A 137 27.41 3.80 5.88
C PHE A 137 28.77 4.31 5.37
N SER A 138 29.49 5.09 6.19
CA SER A 138 30.79 5.67 5.81
C SER A 138 31.98 4.75 6.04
N ASN A 139 31.93 3.84 7.03
CA ASN A 139 33.01 2.89 7.32
C ASN A 139 32.80 1.53 6.62
N MET A 140 33.61 1.25 5.59
CA MET A 140 33.44 0.17 4.60
C MET A 140 33.54 -1.28 5.13
N LYS A 141 33.69 -1.54 6.44
CA LYS A 141 34.04 -2.89 6.93
C LYS A 141 32.84 -3.83 7.18
N MET A 142 31.68 -3.33 7.63
CA MET A 142 30.38 -4.03 7.57
C MET A 142 29.30 -3.17 8.23
N PRO A 143 28.30 -2.67 7.48
CA PRO A 143 26.94 -2.60 8.07
C PRO A 143 25.75 -2.49 7.08
N ARG A 144 25.93 -2.74 5.78
CA ARG A 144 24.79 -2.66 4.82
C ARG A 144 23.92 -3.91 4.80
N LYS A 145 24.47 -5.05 5.23
CA LYS A 145 23.81 -6.36 5.15
C LYS A 145 22.44 -6.40 5.87
N PRO A 146 22.28 -5.86 7.09
CA PRO A 146 20.97 -5.87 7.76
C PRO A 146 19.94 -5.04 7.01
N VAL A 147 20.30 -3.83 6.59
CA VAL A 147 19.39 -2.91 5.88
C VAL A 147 18.99 -3.51 4.53
N TYR A 148 19.97 -4.06 3.81
CA TYR A 148 19.75 -4.77 2.56
C TYR A 148 18.79 -5.95 2.73
N ALA A 149 18.98 -6.77 3.78
CA ALA A 149 18.11 -7.89 4.09
C ALA A 149 16.66 -7.46 4.40
N ILE A 150 16.48 -6.38 5.17
CA ILE A 150 15.16 -5.84 5.50
C ILE A 150 14.47 -5.25 4.26
N CYS A 151 15.21 -4.56 3.40
CA CYS A 151 14.67 -4.06 2.13
C CYS A 151 14.23 -5.22 1.22
N ILE A 152 15.05 -6.28 1.10
CA ILE A 152 14.66 -7.49 0.36
C ILE A 152 13.40 -8.10 0.96
N LEU A 153 13.32 -8.22 2.27
CA LEU A 153 12.15 -8.76 2.95
C LEU A 153 10.89 -7.92 2.66
N ASN A 154 10.98 -6.59 2.72
CA ASN A 154 9.90 -5.69 2.34
C ASN A 154 9.44 -5.90 0.89
N VAL A 155 10.38 -6.01 -0.05
CA VAL A 155 10.06 -6.22 -1.47
C VAL A 155 9.40 -7.59 -1.68
N PHE A 156 9.96 -8.63 -1.07
CA PHE A 156 9.44 -10.00 -1.16
C PHE A 156 8.03 -10.12 -0.59
N LEU A 157 7.82 -9.62 0.63
CA LEU A 157 6.51 -9.60 1.28
C LEU A 157 5.50 -8.73 0.51
N GLY A 158 5.95 -7.61 -0.05
CA GLY A 158 5.15 -6.74 -0.90
C GLY A 158 4.62 -7.45 -2.15
N PHE A 159 5.49 -8.16 -2.88
CA PHE A 159 5.05 -8.93 -4.06
C PHE A 159 4.16 -10.13 -3.69
N ILE A 160 4.42 -10.79 -2.55
CA ILE A 160 3.51 -11.82 -2.02
C ILE A 160 2.12 -11.24 -1.79
N MET A 161 2.01 -10.03 -1.22
CA MET A 161 0.72 -9.36 -0.99
C MET A 161 -0.05 -9.11 -2.29
N VAL A 162 0.65 -8.68 -3.36
CA VAL A 162 0.05 -8.52 -4.69
C VAL A 162 -0.44 -9.87 -5.22
N GLY A 163 0.38 -10.92 -5.13
CA GLY A 163 0.00 -12.29 -5.52
C GLY A 163 -1.23 -12.80 -4.78
N PHE A 164 -1.30 -12.59 -3.47
CA PHE A 164 -2.47 -12.94 -2.67
C PHE A 164 -3.71 -12.11 -2.99
N GLY A 165 -3.56 -10.84 -3.37
CA GLY A 165 -4.65 -10.01 -3.91
C GLY A 165 -5.24 -10.62 -5.19
N TYR A 166 -4.37 -11.06 -6.10
CA TYR A 166 -4.78 -11.73 -7.33
C TYR A 166 -5.47 -13.08 -7.05
N LEU A 167 -4.91 -13.92 -6.18
CA LEU A 167 -5.47 -15.24 -5.86
C LEU A 167 -6.87 -15.16 -5.28
N VAL A 168 -7.12 -14.27 -4.30
CA VAL A 168 -8.47 -14.05 -3.75
C VAL A 168 -9.44 -13.56 -4.83
N SER A 169 -8.97 -12.68 -5.72
CA SER A 169 -9.82 -12.21 -6.82
C SER A 169 -10.10 -13.32 -7.86
N ALA A 170 -9.15 -14.24 -8.06
CA ALA A 170 -9.27 -15.34 -9.00
C ALA A 170 -10.28 -16.39 -8.52
N THR A 171 -10.32 -16.71 -7.22
CA THR A 171 -11.30 -17.65 -6.68
C THR A 171 -12.73 -17.14 -6.83
N ILE A 172 -12.95 -15.84 -6.62
CA ILE A 172 -14.24 -15.19 -6.86
C ILE A 172 -14.64 -15.27 -8.35
N ARG A 173 -13.72 -14.95 -9.27
CA ARG A 173 -14.00 -15.02 -10.72
C ARG A 173 -14.31 -16.44 -11.19
N ALA A 174 -13.54 -17.42 -10.74
CA ALA A 174 -13.76 -18.83 -11.04
C ALA A 174 -15.16 -19.29 -10.58
N ASN A 175 -15.61 -18.84 -9.41
CA ASN A 175 -16.96 -19.15 -8.89
C ASN A 175 -18.07 -18.49 -9.72
N LEU A 176 -17.80 -17.32 -10.31
CA LEU A 176 -18.73 -16.62 -11.20
C LEU A 176 -18.68 -17.12 -12.66
N GLY A 177 -17.85 -18.14 -12.95
CA GLY A 177 -17.64 -18.66 -14.31
C GLY A 177 -16.94 -17.66 -15.25
N LYS A 178 -16.12 -16.77 -14.70
CA LYS A 178 -15.37 -15.72 -15.43
C LYS A 178 -13.87 -15.93 -15.40
#